data_AF-A9WMG3-F1
#
_entry.id   AF-A9WMG3-F1
#
_cell.length_a   1.000
_cell.length_b   1.000
_cell.length_c   1.000
_cell.angle_alpha   90.00
_cell.angle_beta   90.00
_cell.angle_gamma   90.00
#
_symmetry.space_group_name_H-M   'P 1'
#
loop_
_entity.id
_entity.type
_entity.pdbx_description
1 polymer ?
#
loop_
_entity_poly.entity_id
_entity_poly.type
_entity_poly.pdbx_seq_one_letter_code
_entity_poly.pdbx_strand_id
1 'polypeptide(L)'
;MSGSTRLRSLLQTGFKASPGVATLTACVVLLAVFMLTLWPRAVSNLISADIQQQIKNSPAALFYPTAVIPGVPLPTRFPSAPIPASSSTDLSADDAKNFAETDAQLAAFRDKQPEPLRSVLGQPQYTFTLGSRPLSLQKDAQPTTQELPRRVTGLSATLAFDPRLSPRIKIIEGRSPNAHTTSTPIEVMASQATAASIGWKIDREISTPAANSPAQLRFKLVGIFQPTDSEDPYWAVNHDAKYPLVDDRPDTGIKIGMQLYPATSLISTLFDATLPDGSKARPYFKALLWYPFQPGILNDGNTAQTVQQLRSFLNQQLTLGDSPPPETSQQSGGTRFVSNAIGVLNDSLQSGSSTNAILALLASAPLGLCLSALALCLALIVRRAESTLRISSARGASTWQLRKVLATEGALMALPAGALGAVGAIILFPAPTRWTDLVLPLIFSCAPAMILAALVPDNQVSLRGETRRRSARKWRLAAEALVIILAGVLTALLVGRGYSVTSSSGTSSDGATSVAKLDPLIAATPLFMSIAVAIILLRLLPIPLRALHHMSVRRTGFGN
;
A
#
# COMPACT_ATOMS: atom_id res chain seq x y z
N MET A 1 -17.66 41.00 39.29
CA MET A 1 -18.00 39.62 39.75
C MET A 1 -19.50 39.27 39.71
N SER A 2 -20.44 40.18 39.39
CA SER A 2 -21.90 39.89 39.32
C SER A 2 -22.38 39.22 38.00
N GLY A 3 -21.59 39.30 36.92
CA GLY A 3 -21.96 38.77 35.60
C GLY A 3 -21.83 37.24 35.45
N SER A 4 -20.87 36.61 36.12
CA SER A 4 -20.59 35.17 35.97
C SER A 4 -21.61 34.28 36.68
N THR A 5 -22.13 34.73 37.82
CA THR A 5 -23.17 34.02 38.59
C THR A 5 -24.53 34.04 37.90
N ARG A 6 -24.92 35.15 37.27
CA ARG A 6 -26.15 35.21 36.46
C ARG A 6 -26.08 34.30 35.23
N LEU A 7 -24.91 34.24 34.58
CA LEU A 7 -24.68 33.39 33.40
C LEU A 7 -24.76 31.89 33.74
N ARG A 8 -24.17 31.47 34.87
CA ARG A 8 -24.28 30.09 35.38
C ARG A 8 -25.72 29.71 35.73
N SER A 9 -26.47 30.61 36.37
CA SER A 9 -27.87 30.33 36.73
C SER A 9 -28.74 30.12 35.49
N LEU A 10 -28.62 30.99 34.47
CA LEU A 10 -29.39 30.88 33.23
C LEU A 10 -29.05 29.62 32.42
N LEU A 11 -27.76 29.24 32.38
CA LEU A 11 -27.33 27.99 31.74
C LEU A 11 -27.89 26.75 32.46
N GLN A 12 -27.92 26.76 33.80
CA GLN A 12 -28.48 25.65 34.59
C GLN A 12 -30.00 25.52 34.44
N THR A 13 -30.75 26.62 34.40
CA THR A 13 -32.21 26.55 34.19
C THR A 13 -32.56 26.17 32.75
N GLY A 14 -31.77 26.60 31.77
CA GLY A 14 -31.94 26.20 30.36
C GLY A 14 -31.73 24.70 30.14
N PHE A 15 -30.67 24.14 30.70
CA PHE A 15 -30.37 22.70 30.60
C PHE A 15 -31.41 21.82 31.30
N LYS A 16 -31.87 22.22 32.50
CA LYS A 16 -32.88 21.47 33.25
C LYS A 16 -34.27 21.52 32.62
N ALA A 17 -34.58 22.55 31.82
CA ALA A 17 -35.91 22.72 31.25
C ALA A 17 -36.18 21.85 30.00
N SER A 18 -35.18 21.25 29.35
CA SER A 18 -35.39 20.12 28.41
C SER A 18 -34.09 19.37 28.09
N PRO A 19 -33.73 18.32 28.84
CA PRO A 19 -32.56 17.51 28.53
C PRO A 19 -32.66 16.82 27.15
N GLY A 20 -33.88 16.58 26.63
CA GLY A 20 -34.10 15.83 25.39
C GLY A 20 -33.50 16.46 24.13
N VAL A 21 -33.65 17.76 23.91
CA VAL A 21 -33.11 18.41 22.69
C VAL A 21 -31.59 18.56 22.75
N ALA A 22 -31.05 18.85 23.94
CA ALA A 22 -29.61 18.95 24.17
C ALA A 22 -28.91 17.59 23.98
N THR A 23 -29.47 16.52 24.55
CA THR A 23 -28.97 15.15 24.38
C THR A 23 -29.08 14.68 22.94
N LEU A 24 -30.18 14.96 22.24
CA LEU A 24 -30.34 14.60 20.84
C LEU A 24 -29.32 15.33 19.94
N THR A 25 -29.09 16.62 20.19
CA THR A 25 -28.06 17.40 19.47
C THR A 25 -26.66 16.82 19.72
N ALA A 26 -26.33 16.51 20.96
CA ALA A 26 -25.07 15.87 21.32
C ALA A 26 -24.91 14.51 20.64
N CYS A 27 -25.94 13.65 20.65
CA CYS A 27 -25.91 12.35 19.97
C CYS A 27 -25.69 12.49 18.46
N VAL A 28 -26.36 13.44 17.80
CA VAL A 28 -26.21 13.68 16.36
C VAL A 28 -24.80 14.18 16.02
N VAL A 29 -24.26 15.12 16.80
CA VAL A 29 -22.88 15.60 16.62
C VAL A 29 -21.87 14.46 16.84
N LEU A 30 -22.05 13.67 17.89
CA LEU A 30 -21.21 12.51 18.18
C LEU A 30 -21.21 11.52 17.01
N LEU A 31 -22.38 11.14 16.50
CA LEU A 31 -22.50 10.22 15.36
C LEU A 31 -21.88 10.79 14.08
N ALA A 32 -22.14 12.06 13.77
CA ALA A 32 -21.60 12.70 12.57
C ALA A 32 -20.07 12.80 12.64
N VAL A 33 -19.52 13.22 13.78
CA VAL A 33 -18.07 13.32 13.99
C VAL A 33 -17.41 11.94 14.01
N PHE A 34 -18.04 10.95 14.65
CA PHE A 34 -17.59 9.56 14.61
C PHE A 34 -17.51 9.07 13.15
N MET A 35 -18.56 9.25 12.35
CA MET A 35 -18.58 8.85 10.93
C MET A 35 -17.53 9.59 10.10
N LEU A 36 -17.39 10.92 10.25
CA LEU A 36 -16.39 11.72 9.53
C LEU A 36 -14.96 11.31 9.87
N THR A 37 -14.72 10.85 11.10
CA THR A 37 -13.40 10.39 11.55
C THR A 37 -13.16 8.93 11.17
N LEU A 38 -14.18 8.09 11.25
CA LEU A 38 -14.16 6.67 10.92
C LEU A 38 -13.87 6.44 9.44
N TRP A 39 -14.52 7.23 8.59
CA TRP A 39 -14.59 7.01 7.16
C TRP A 39 -13.20 6.94 6.48
N PRO A 40 -12.31 7.96 6.58
CA PRO A 40 -10.98 7.90 5.98
C PRO A 40 -10.13 6.75 6.54
N ARG A 41 -10.31 6.42 7.83
CA ARG A 41 -9.55 5.34 8.52
C ARG A 41 -9.95 3.97 8.02
N ALA A 42 -11.25 3.73 7.88
CA ALA A 42 -11.78 2.46 7.38
C ALA A 42 -11.30 2.21 5.95
N VAL A 43 -11.33 3.23 5.10
CA VAL A 43 -10.81 3.15 3.72
C VAL A 43 -9.31 2.88 3.70
N SER A 44 -8.52 3.63 4.48
CA SER A 44 -7.06 3.44 4.53
C SER A 44 -6.67 2.04 5.02
N ASN A 45 -7.36 1.52 6.03
CA ASN A 45 -7.14 0.16 6.53
C ASN A 45 -7.55 -0.91 5.51
N LEU A 46 -8.65 -0.71 4.79
CA LEU A 46 -9.12 -1.64 3.76
C LEU A 46 -8.15 -1.69 2.57
N ILE A 47 -7.67 -0.53 2.09
CA ILE A 47 -6.67 -0.46 1.01
C ILE A 47 -5.36 -1.14 1.46
N SER A 48 -4.90 -0.85 2.68
CA SER A 48 -3.68 -1.47 3.20
C SER A 48 -3.82 -2.99 3.34
N ALA A 49 -4.99 -3.48 3.75
CA ALA A 49 -5.28 -4.92 3.82
C ALA A 49 -5.34 -5.57 2.44
N ASP A 50 -5.97 -4.93 1.46
CA ASP A 50 -6.04 -5.42 0.07
C ASP A 50 -4.64 -5.52 -0.55
N ILE A 51 -3.80 -4.49 -0.38
CA ILE A 51 -2.38 -4.51 -0.81
C ILE A 51 -1.65 -5.71 -0.18
N GLN A 52 -1.78 -5.90 1.14
CA GLN A 52 -1.13 -7.03 1.82
C GLN A 52 -1.63 -8.39 1.32
N GLN A 53 -2.93 -8.50 1.04
CA GLN A 53 -3.53 -9.74 0.56
C GLN A 53 -3.13 -10.06 -0.88
N GLN A 54 -3.10 -9.07 -1.77
CA GLN A 54 -2.63 -9.24 -3.15
C GLN A 54 -1.15 -9.63 -3.20
N ILE A 55 -0.32 -9.04 -2.33
CA ILE A 55 1.09 -9.42 -2.23
C ILE A 55 1.25 -10.85 -1.71
N LYS A 56 0.47 -11.24 -0.69
CA LYS A 56 0.50 -12.62 -0.17
C LYS A 56 0.09 -13.67 -1.21
N ASN A 57 -0.83 -13.32 -2.10
CA ASN A 57 -1.34 -14.22 -3.14
C ASN A 57 -0.51 -14.18 -4.43
N SER A 58 0.42 -13.22 -4.58
CA SER A 58 1.27 -13.08 -5.76
C SER A 58 2.56 -13.89 -5.60
N PRO A 59 3.00 -14.64 -6.62
CA PRO A 59 4.30 -15.30 -6.60
C PRO A 59 5.43 -14.27 -6.37
N ALA A 60 6.30 -14.53 -5.39
CA ALA A 60 7.36 -13.60 -5.02
C ALA A 60 8.32 -13.26 -6.18
N ALA A 61 8.48 -14.18 -7.13
CA ALA A 61 9.26 -13.98 -8.36
C ALA A 61 8.75 -12.82 -9.23
N LEU A 62 7.45 -12.54 -9.22
CA LEU A 62 6.85 -11.46 -10.00
C LEU A 62 6.93 -10.12 -9.27
N PHE A 63 6.97 -10.17 -7.94
CA PHE A 63 6.91 -9.00 -7.09
C PHE A 63 8.30 -8.42 -6.78
N TYR A 64 9.31 -9.27 -6.56
CA TYR A 64 10.64 -8.80 -6.20
C TYR A 64 11.35 -8.15 -7.40
N PRO A 65 12.01 -6.99 -7.22
CA PRO A 65 12.95 -6.49 -8.21
C PRO A 65 14.08 -7.48 -8.42
N THR A 66 14.18 -8.00 -9.65
CA THR A 66 15.20 -8.97 -10.06
C THR A 66 16.06 -8.39 -11.17
N ALA A 67 17.35 -8.71 -11.20
CA ALA A 67 18.25 -8.36 -12.27
C ALA A 67 19.13 -9.56 -12.62
N VAL A 68 19.40 -9.74 -13.91
CA VAL A 68 20.28 -10.80 -14.41
C VAL A 68 21.44 -10.15 -15.13
N ILE A 69 22.62 -10.21 -14.53
CA ILE A 69 23.84 -9.62 -15.09
C ILE A 69 24.65 -10.73 -15.76
N PRO A 70 24.76 -10.75 -17.10
CA PRO A 70 25.65 -11.67 -17.78
C PRO A 70 27.10 -11.17 -17.67
N GLY A 71 28.06 -12.08 -17.73
CA GLY A 71 29.46 -11.70 -17.97
C GLY A 71 30.17 -11.02 -16.82
N VAL A 72 29.72 -11.20 -15.57
CA VAL A 72 30.33 -10.54 -14.41
C VAL A 72 31.68 -11.21 -14.12
N PRO A 73 32.81 -10.49 -14.18
CA PRO A 73 34.06 -10.99 -13.62
C PRO A 73 33.87 -11.12 -12.11
N LEU A 74 34.39 -12.19 -11.50
CA LEU A 74 34.15 -12.40 -10.07
C LEU A 74 34.58 -11.18 -9.24
N PRO A 75 33.86 -10.91 -8.13
CA PRO A 75 34.11 -9.77 -7.25
C PRO A 75 35.44 -9.85 -6.47
N THR A 76 36.29 -10.84 -6.76
CA THR A 76 37.48 -11.11 -5.98
C THR A 76 38.68 -10.33 -6.54
N ARG A 77 39.03 -9.27 -5.79
CA ARG A 77 40.29 -8.50 -5.77
C ARG A 77 40.44 -7.35 -6.78
N PHE A 78 39.88 -6.19 -6.40
CA PHE A 78 40.63 -4.93 -6.39
C PHE A 78 40.28 -4.14 -5.12
N PRO A 79 41.03 -4.28 -4.01
CA PRO A 79 40.94 -3.35 -2.91
C PRO A 79 41.71 -2.07 -3.29
N SER A 80 41.04 -0.94 -3.35
CA SER A 80 41.70 0.37 -3.16
C SER A 80 41.26 1.04 -1.84
N ALA A 81 40.24 0.53 -1.15
CA ALA A 81 39.79 1.08 0.13
C ALA A 81 39.42 -0.02 1.15
N PRO A 82 39.68 0.18 2.45
CA PRO A 82 39.18 -0.69 3.52
C PRO A 82 37.65 -0.67 3.56
N ILE A 83 37.02 -1.84 3.46
CA ILE A 83 35.57 -2.00 3.66
C ILE A 83 35.29 -1.83 5.16
N PRO A 84 34.40 -0.92 5.59
CA PRO A 84 34.03 -0.80 6.98
C PRO A 84 33.35 -2.09 7.47
N ALA A 85 33.79 -2.62 8.61
CA ALA A 85 33.37 -3.90 9.19
C ALA A 85 31.87 -4.01 9.56
N SER A 86 31.07 -2.96 9.34
CA SER A 86 29.68 -2.87 9.77
C SER A 86 28.64 -3.33 8.73
N SER A 87 29.04 -3.81 7.55
CA SER A 87 28.11 -4.06 6.42
C SER A 87 27.81 -5.53 6.08
N SER A 88 28.49 -6.53 6.66
CA SER A 88 28.36 -7.95 6.25
C SER A 88 28.06 -8.91 7.41
N THR A 89 27.16 -8.55 8.32
CA THR A 89 26.89 -9.33 9.55
C THR A 89 26.30 -10.73 9.31
N ASP A 90 25.81 -11.03 8.10
CA ASP A 90 25.08 -12.27 7.80
C ASP A 90 25.85 -13.28 6.92
N LEU A 91 27.10 -12.99 6.54
CA LEU A 91 27.95 -13.90 5.76
C LEU A 91 28.86 -14.73 6.68
N SER A 92 29.13 -15.99 6.29
CA SER A 92 30.15 -16.79 6.97
C SER A 92 31.56 -16.21 6.73
N ALA A 93 32.52 -16.52 7.60
CA ALA A 93 33.89 -16.01 7.47
C ALA A 93 34.57 -16.41 6.14
N ASP A 94 34.22 -17.56 5.57
CA ASP A 94 34.75 -18.02 4.28
C ASP A 94 34.01 -17.41 3.09
N ASP A 95 32.70 -17.17 3.22
CA ASP A 95 31.93 -16.46 2.19
C ASP A 95 32.28 -14.98 2.12
N ALA A 96 32.55 -14.35 3.27
CA ALA A 96 32.95 -12.95 3.35
C ALA A 96 34.23 -12.67 2.51
N LYS A 97 35.17 -13.62 2.45
CA LYS A 97 36.39 -13.49 1.62
C LYS A 97 36.09 -13.35 0.13
N ASN A 98 35.01 -13.98 -0.35
CA ASN A 98 34.67 -14.04 -1.77
C ASN A 98 33.56 -13.05 -2.16
N PHE A 99 32.65 -12.71 -1.23
CA PHE A 99 31.42 -11.98 -1.57
C PHE A 99 31.19 -10.67 -0.81
N ALA A 100 32.02 -10.30 0.18
CA ALA A 100 31.79 -9.09 0.99
C ALA A 100 31.69 -7.80 0.17
N GLU A 101 32.47 -7.67 -0.91
CA GLU A 101 32.43 -6.50 -1.79
C GLU A 101 31.10 -6.42 -2.55
N THR A 102 30.62 -7.54 -3.10
CA THR A 102 29.30 -7.59 -3.75
C THR A 102 28.19 -7.24 -2.76
N ASP A 103 28.28 -7.77 -1.54
CA ASP A 103 27.32 -7.49 -0.48
C ASP A 103 27.30 -6.00 -0.13
N ALA A 104 28.47 -5.39 0.02
CA ALA A 104 28.62 -3.97 0.30
C ALA A 104 28.13 -3.08 -0.84
N GLN A 105 28.42 -3.42 -2.10
CA GLN A 105 27.95 -2.66 -3.27
C GLN A 105 26.42 -2.70 -3.40
N LEU A 106 25.81 -3.86 -3.20
CA LEU A 106 24.35 -4.01 -3.23
C LEU A 106 23.69 -3.32 -2.04
N ALA A 107 24.26 -3.43 -0.84
CA ALA A 107 23.77 -2.72 0.33
C ALA A 107 23.86 -1.19 0.14
N ALA A 108 24.97 -0.69 -0.40
CA ALA A 108 25.14 0.72 -0.72
C ALA A 108 24.18 1.20 -1.82
N PHE A 109 23.88 0.35 -2.80
CA PHE A 109 22.89 0.65 -3.85
C PHE A 109 21.48 0.80 -3.26
N ARG A 110 21.10 -0.06 -2.31
CA ARG A 110 19.86 0.05 -1.54
C ARG A 110 19.86 1.30 -0.66
N ASP A 111 20.96 1.58 0.02
CA ASP A 111 21.06 2.67 0.99
C ASP A 111 21.02 4.07 0.36
N LYS A 112 21.36 4.18 -0.93
CA LYS A 112 21.19 5.40 -1.73
C LYS A 112 19.74 5.68 -2.12
N GLN A 113 18.82 4.73 -1.94
CA GLN A 113 17.43 4.93 -2.29
C GLN A 113 16.74 5.84 -1.27
N PRO A 114 15.80 6.70 -1.72
CA PRO A 114 15.02 7.54 -0.81
C PRO A 114 14.02 6.70 0.00
N GLU A 115 13.62 7.21 1.17
CA GLU A 115 12.43 6.71 1.87
C GLU A 115 11.16 7.13 1.10
N PRO A 116 10.10 6.29 1.07
CA PRO A 116 9.91 5.00 1.75
C PRO A 116 10.58 3.77 1.09
N LEU A 117 11.06 3.87 -0.16
CA LEU A 117 11.53 2.70 -0.91
C LEU A 117 12.68 1.96 -0.19
N ARG A 118 13.61 2.69 0.42
CA ARG A 118 14.74 2.09 1.14
C ARG A 118 14.29 1.10 2.23
N SER A 119 13.30 1.48 3.04
CA SER A 119 12.77 0.62 4.09
C SER A 119 11.98 -0.56 3.54
N VAL A 120 11.30 -0.38 2.41
CA VAL A 120 10.51 -1.44 1.76
C VAL A 120 11.40 -2.50 1.09
N LEU A 121 12.59 -2.13 0.62
CA LEU A 121 13.56 -3.08 0.09
C LEU A 121 14.28 -3.81 1.24
N GLY A 122 14.16 -5.14 1.26
CA GLY A 122 14.89 -6.03 2.16
C GLY A 122 16.39 -6.07 1.88
N GLN A 123 17.09 -6.99 2.53
CA GLN A 123 18.51 -7.20 2.25
C GLN A 123 18.71 -7.79 0.85
N PRO A 124 19.73 -7.35 0.09
CA PRO A 124 20.02 -7.92 -1.21
C PRO A 124 20.31 -9.42 -1.11
N GLN A 125 19.86 -10.16 -2.11
CA GLN A 125 20.16 -11.57 -2.29
C GLN A 125 20.73 -11.78 -3.70
N TYR A 126 21.58 -12.78 -3.85
CA TYR A 126 22.21 -13.08 -5.13
C TYR A 126 22.66 -14.53 -5.25
N THR A 127 22.71 -15.00 -6.49
CA THR A 127 23.29 -16.29 -6.86
C THR A 127 24.16 -16.08 -8.10
N PHE A 128 25.42 -16.54 -8.04
CA PHE A 128 26.30 -16.56 -9.20
C PHE A 128 26.26 -17.94 -9.86
N THR A 129 26.12 -17.97 -11.18
CA THR A 129 26.06 -19.20 -11.95
C THR A 129 27.16 -19.21 -13.00
N LEU A 130 27.88 -20.33 -13.10
CA LEU A 130 28.84 -20.59 -14.15
C LEU A 130 28.15 -21.39 -15.25
N GLY A 131 28.31 -20.93 -16.50
CA GLY A 131 27.52 -21.33 -17.67
C GLY A 131 27.26 -22.84 -17.83
N SER A 132 26.11 -23.15 -18.42
CA SER A 132 25.60 -24.53 -18.56
C SER A 132 26.54 -25.39 -19.41
N ARG A 133 26.96 -26.54 -18.88
CA ARG A 133 27.81 -27.54 -19.53
C ARG A 133 26.98 -28.78 -19.86
N PRO A 134 27.05 -29.32 -21.09
CA PRO A 134 26.43 -30.62 -21.36
C PRO A 134 27.09 -31.69 -20.49
N LEU A 135 26.31 -32.68 -20.07
CA LEU A 135 26.77 -33.82 -19.28
C LEU A 135 26.58 -35.12 -20.06
N SER A 136 27.42 -36.10 -19.76
CA SER A 136 27.32 -37.46 -20.26
C SER A 136 27.47 -38.41 -19.10
N LEU A 137 26.53 -39.36 -19.00
CA LEU A 137 26.65 -40.45 -18.03
C LEU A 137 27.75 -41.39 -18.53
N GLN A 138 28.80 -41.56 -17.74
CA GLN A 138 29.90 -42.47 -18.06
C GLN A 138 29.35 -43.91 -18.13
N LYS A 139 29.59 -44.60 -19.25
CA LYS A 139 29.07 -45.95 -19.51
C LYS A 139 29.90 -47.08 -18.88
N ASP A 140 30.99 -46.74 -18.19
CA ASP A 140 32.13 -47.66 -17.94
C ASP A 140 32.26 -48.18 -16.49
N ALA A 141 31.16 -48.38 -15.77
CA ALA A 141 31.21 -49.12 -14.50
C ALA A 141 30.03 -50.08 -14.37
N GLN A 142 30.14 -51.22 -15.06
CA GLN A 142 29.20 -52.36 -15.04
C GLN A 142 27.76 -52.03 -15.52
N PRO A 143 27.04 -53.00 -16.12
CA PRO A 143 25.70 -52.77 -16.65
C PRO A 143 24.70 -52.77 -15.49
N THR A 144 24.72 -51.73 -14.66
CA THR A 144 23.52 -51.32 -13.94
C THR A 144 22.94 -50.17 -14.75
N THR A 145 22.12 -50.55 -15.72
CA THR A 145 21.38 -49.70 -16.62
C THR A 145 20.55 -48.73 -15.80
N GLN A 146 21.11 -47.59 -15.46
CA GLN A 146 20.30 -46.43 -15.12
C GLN A 146 19.84 -45.87 -16.46
N GLU A 147 18.84 -46.53 -17.05
CA GLU A 147 18.18 -46.03 -18.24
C GLU A 147 17.61 -44.67 -17.87
N LEU A 148 18.19 -43.62 -18.44
CA LEU A 148 17.49 -42.35 -18.53
C LEU A 148 16.10 -42.66 -19.11
N PRO A 149 15.03 -42.01 -18.60
CA PRO A 149 13.70 -42.20 -19.18
C PRO A 149 13.80 -42.06 -20.71
N ARG A 150 13.13 -42.95 -21.47
CA ARG A 150 13.30 -43.11 -22.94
C ARG A 150 13.14 -41.83 -23.78
N ARG A 151 12.73 -40.71 -23.18
CA ARG A 151 12.57 -39.39 -23.80
C ARG A 151 13.64 -38.38 -23.43
N VAL A 152 14.54 -38.64 -22.48
CA VAL A 152 15.60 -37.69 -22.10
C VAL A 152 16.72 -37.73 -23.14
N THR A 153 16.87 -36.64 -23.89
CA THR A 153 17.81 -36.51 -25.01
C THR A 153 19.07 -35.73 -24.64
N GLY A 154 19.07 -35.02 -23.51
CA GLY A 154 20.24 -34.28 -23.04
C GLY A 154 20.20 -33.91 -21.57
N LEU A 155 21.39 -33.90 -20.96
CA LEU A 155 21.63 -33.41 -19.60
C LEU A 155 22.56 -32.21 -19.66
N SER A 156 22.30 -31.19 -18.86
CA SER A 156 23.26 -30.11 -18.63
C SER A 156 23.36 -29.77 -17.15
N ALA A 157 24.52 -29.25 -16.74
CA ALA A 157 24.74 -28.75 -15.39
C ALA A 157 25.22 -27.31 -15.41
N THR A 158 24.69 -26.53 -14.47
CA THR A 158 25.11 -25.18 -14.15
C THR A 158 25.64 -25.21 -12.73
N LEU A 159 26.87 -24.71 -12.51
CA LEU A 159 27.40 -24.58 -11.15
C LEU A 159 26.88 -23.27 -10.54
N ALA A 160 26.23 -23.36 -9.39
CA ALA A 160 25.69 -22.22 -8.67
C ALA A 160 26.43 -21.98 -7.36
N PHE A 161 26.76 -20.72 -7.11
CA PHE A 161 27.44 -20.24 -5.91
C PHE A 161 26.50 -19.27 -5.21
N ASP A 162 26.00 -19.66 -4.05
CA ASP A 162 25.08 -18.88 -3.23
C ASP A 162 25.54 -18.93 -1.76
N PRO A 163 26.04 -17.82 -1.19
CA PRO A 163 26.52 -17.80 0.19
C PRO A 163 25.41 -17.88 1.23
N ARG A 164 24.14 -17.75 0.83
CA ARG A 164 22.96 -17.75 1.71
C ARG A 164 22.09 -18.99 1.56
N LEU A 165 22.53 -19.98 0.78
CA LEU A 165 21.80 -21.25 0.61
C LEU A 165 21.86 -22.12 1.87
N SER A 166 23.05 -22.27 2.47
CA SER A 166 23.31 -23.18 3.60
C SER A 166 22.28 -23.09 4.75
N PRO A 167 21.91 -21.90 5.27
CA PRO A 167 20.92 -21.81 6.34
C PRO A 167 19.48 -22.14 5.91
N ARG A 168 19.19 -22.18 4.60
CA ARG A 168 17.84 -22.43 4.04
C ARG A 168 17.60 -23.88 3.67
N ILE A 169 18.64 -24.72 3.75
CA ILE A 169 18.58 -26.12 3.34
C ILE A 169 18.84 -27.05 4.51
N LYS A 170 18.26 -28.24 4.40
CA LYS A 170 18.60 -29.39 5.23
C LYS A 170 19.16 -30.48 4.34
N ILE A 171 20.38 -30.92 4.63
CA ILE A 171 20.98 -32.08 3.97
C ILE A 171 20.28 -33.32 4.50
N ILE A 172 19.67 -34.09 3.60
CA ILE A 172 18.93 -35.31 3.94
C ILE A 172 19.80 -36.56 3.78
N GLU A 173 20.80 -36.49 2.91
CA GLU A 173 21.69 -37.60 2.63
C GLU A 173 23.07 -37.05 2.24
N GLY A 174 24.15 -37.65 2.77
CA GLY A 174 25.52 -37.21 2.52
C GLY A 174 25.98 -36.03 3.37
N ARG A 175 26.79 -35.13 2.78
CA ARG A 175 27.42 -33.99 3.45
C ARG A 175 27.59 -32.78 2.52
N SER A 176 27.94 -31.63 3.09
CA SER A 176 28.36 -30.46 2.31
C SER A 176 29.67 -30.73 1.53
N PRO A 177 29.88 -30.07 0.38
CA PRO A 177 31.11 -30.19 -0.39
C PRO A 177 32.27 -29.54 0.35
N ASN A 178 33.47 -30.09 0.17
CA ASN A 178 34.67 -29.54 0.77
C ASN A 178 35.22 -28.35 -0.03
N ALA A 179 35.76 -27.37 0.68
CA ALA A 179 36.24 -26.10 0.15
C ALA A 179 37.52 -26.17 -0.70
N HIS A 180 38.23 -27.30 -0.72
CA HIS A 180 39.67 -27.36 -1.03
C HIS A 180 40.06 -28.13 -2.30
N THR A 181 39.14 -28.76 -3.02
CA THR A 181 39.50 -29.59 -4.17
C THR A 181 39.32 -28.84 -5.49
N THR A 182 40.42 -28.27 -6.00
CA THR A 182 40.56 -27.92 -7.43
C THR A 182 40.80 -29.15 -8.31
N SER A 183 41.09 -30.30 -7.68
CA SER A 183 41.24 -31.59 -8.35
C SER A 183 39.87 -32.14 -8.78
N THR A 184 39.78 -32.62 -10.03
CA THR A 184 38.65 -33.45 -10.45
C THR A 184 38.65 -34.77 -9.69
N PRO A 185 37.52 -35.22 -9.13
CA PRO A 185 36.17 -34.69 -9.31
C PRO A 185 35.82 -33.51 -8.39
N ILE A 186 35.05 -32.56 -8.91
CA ILE A 186 34.45 -31.45 -8.15
C ILE A 186 33.30 -32.01 -7.32
N GLU A 187 33.39 -31.89 -6.00
CA GLU A 187 32.30 -32.24 -5.08
C GLU A 187 31.14 -31.25 -5.23
N VAL A 188 29.93 -31.76 -5.42
CA VAL A 188 28.71 -30.96 -5.57
C VAL A 188 27.56 -31.51 -4.72
N MET A 189 26.65 -30.62 -4.33
CA MET A 189 25.33 -30.98 -3.85
C MET A 189 24.26 -30.69 -4.90
N ALA A 190 23.15 -31.41 -4.81
CA ALA A 190 21.95 -31.18 -5.62
C ALA A 190 20.69 -31.27 -4.75
N SER A 191 19.61 -30.64 -5.20
CA SER A 191 18.31 -30.82 -4.54
C SER A 191 17.80 -32.25 -4.71
N GLN A 192 16.97 -32.71 -3.77
CA GLN A 192 16.33 -34.03 -3.85
C GLN A 192 15.59 -34.23 -5.17
N ALA A 193 14.86 -33.22 -5.66
CA ALA A 193 14.16 -33.29 -6.94
C ALA A 193 15.12 -33.42 -8.12
N THR A 194 16.24 -32.68 -8.10
CA THR A 194 17.27 -32.75 -9.14
C THR A 194 17.93 -34.13 -9.16
N ALA A 195 18.35 -34.64 -8.00
CA ALA A 195 18.94 -35.97 -7.88
C ALA A 195 17.96 -37.07 -8.32
N ALA A 196 16.68 -36.99 -7.92
CA ALA A 196 15.66 -37.97 -8.28
C ALA A 196 15.34 -37.98 -9.78
N SER A 197 15.39 -36.84 -10.47
CA SER A 197 15.01 -36.73 -11.90
C SER A 197 15.85 -37.61 -12.83
N ILE A 198 17.11 -37.83 -12.47
CA ILE A 198 18.05 -38.73 -13.18
C ILE A 198 18.49 -39.92 -12.32
N GLY A 199 17.93 -40.04 -11.11
CA GLY A 199 18.29 -41.00 -10.06
C GLY A 199 19.77 -40.96 -9.64
N TRP A 200 20.39 -39.78 -9.64
CA TRP A 200 21.80 -39.61 -9.25
C TRP A 200 21.98 -39.96 -7.77
N LYS A 201 22.77 -41.01 -7.51
CA LYS A 201 23.13 -41.45 -6.16
C LYS A 201 24.40 -40.78 -5.66
N ILE A 202 24.53 -40.70 -4.34
CA ILE A 202 25.74 -40.20 -3.67
C ILE A 202 26.97 -41.02 -4.09
N ASP A 203 28.12 -40.36 -4.09
CA ASP A 203 29.43 -40.86 -4.50
C ASP A 203 29.56 -41.25 -5.97
N ARG A 204 28.50 -41.11 -6.78
CA ARG A 204 28.59 -41.29 -8.23
C ARG A 204 29.08 -40.04 -8.94
N GLU A 205 29.90 -40.27 -9.96
CA GLU A 205 30.47 -39.24 -10.81
C GLU A 205 29.71 -39.12 -12.14
N ILE A 206 29.49 -37.87 -12.57
CA ILE A 206 29.02 -37.53 -13.91
C ILE A 206 30.07 -36.65 -14.56
N SER A 207 30.37 -36.85 -15.84
CA SER A 207 31.39 -36.08 -16.56
C SER A 207 30.81 -35.30 -17.73
N THR A 208 31.49 -34.23 -18.12
CA THR A 208 31.16 -33.51 -19.36
C THR A 208 31.69 -34.30 -20.57
N PRO A 209 30.96 -34.41 -21.70
CA PRO A 209 31.44 -35.09 -22.90
C PRO A 209 32.74 -34.44 -23.39
N ALA A 210 33.73 -35.27 -23.70
CA ALA A 210 35.10 -34.88 -24.05
C ALA A 210 35.24 -34.28 -25.46
N ALA A 211 34.17 -33.75 -26.05
CA ALA A 211 34.12 -33.62 -27.50
C ALA A 211 35.07 -32.57 -28.09
N ASN A 212 35.62 -31.60 -27.33
CA ASN A 212 36.65 -30.64 -27.78
C ASN A 212 37.22 -29.72 -26.65
N SER A 213 37.17 -30.11 -25.36
CA SER A 213 37.65 -29.28 -24.24
C SER A 213 38.86 -29.90 -23.53
N PRO A 214 39.93 -29.13 -23.25
CA PRO A 214 41.18 -29.64 -22.65
C PRO A 214 41.07 -30.08 -21.17
N ALA A 215 39.88 -30.08 -20.57
CA ALA A 215 39.64 -30.63 -19.24
C ALA A 215 38.26 -31.28 -19.16
N GLN A 216 38.22 -32.61 -19.02
CA GLN A 216 37.01 -33.34 -18.66
C GLN A 216 36.67 -33.00 -17.20
N LEU A 217 35.63 -32.18 -16.99
CA LEU A 217 35.14 -31.91 -15.64
C LEU A 217 34.34 -33.13 -15.17
N ARG A 218 34.72 -33.68 -14.02
CA ARG A 218 33.97 -34.72 -13.32
C ARG A 218 33.31 -34.09 -12.10
N PHE A 219 32.02 -34.35 -11.92
CA PHE A 219 31.24 -33.91 -10.78
C PHE A 219 30.88 -35.11 -9.92
N LYS A 220 31.20 -35.07 -8.64
CA LYS A 220 30.86 -36.11 -7.67
C LYS A 220 29.75 -35.60 -6.76
N LEU A 221 28.60 -36.29 -6.73
CA LEU A 221 27.51 -35.94 -5.81
C LEU A 221 27.87 -36.40 -4.40
N VAL A 222 28.04 -35.45 -3.47
CA VAL A 222 28.40 -35.74 -2.07
C VAL A 222 27.28 -35.45 -1.08
N GLY A 223 26.24 -34.73 -1.51
CA GLY A 223 25.11 -34.41 -0.66
C GLY A 223 23.83 -34.12 -1.45
N ILE A 224 22.71 -34.55 -0.87
CA ILE A 224 21.36 -34.26 -1.36
C ILE A 224 20.66 -33.41 -0.30
N PHE A 225 20.10 -32.28 -0.72
CA PHE A 225 19.40 -31.37 0.19
C PHE A 225 17.94 -31.18 -0.18
N GLN A 226 17.16 -30.75 0.81
CA GLN A 226 15.80 -30.24 0.63
C GLN A 226 15.68 -28.85 1.29
N PRO A 227 14.77 -28.00 0.83
CA PRO A 227 14.41 -26.77 1.54
C PRO A 227 13.99 -27.05 2.99
N THR A 228 14.46 -26.23 3.93
CA THR A 228 13.98 -26.26 5.32
C THR A 228 12.54 -25.74 5.40
N ASP A 229 12.24 -24.67 4.67
CA ASP A 229 10.89 -24.16 4.43
C ASP A 229 10.65 -24.13 2.91
N SER A 230 9.68 -24.93 2.45
CA SER A 230 9.31 -25.04 1.04
C SER A 230 8.65 -23.77 0.50
N GLU A 231 7.96 -23.03 1.37
CA GLU A 231 7.14 -21.86 1.01
C GLU A 231 7.91 -20.54 1.14
N ASP A 232 9.19 -20.59 1.52
CA ASP A 232 10.06 -19.42 1.56
C ASP A 232 10.09 -18.73 0.17
N PRO A 233 9.77 -17.43 0.08
CA PRO A 233 9.83 -16.64 -1.14
C PRO A 233 11.16 -16.72 -1.90
N TYR A 234 12.26 -17.06 -1.23
CA TYR A 234 13.56 -17.35 -1.83
C TYR A 234 13.45 -18.34 -3.01
N TRP A 235 12.69 -19.43 -2.85
CA TRP A 235 12.56 -20.48 -3.86
C TRP A 235 11.72 -20.07 -5.08
N ALA A 236 10.92 -19.02 -4.97
CA ALA A 236 10.19 -18.51 -6.12
C ALA A 236 11.14 -17.81 -7.11
N VAL A 237 12.14 -17.08 -6.60
CA VAL A 237 13.16 -16.42 -7.44
C VAL A 237 14.24 -17.41 -7.88
N ASN A 238 14.74 -18.24 -6.95
CA ASN A 238 15.75 -19.26 -7.23
C ASN A 238 15.11 -20.64 -7.43
N HIS A 239 14.21 -20.76 -8.40
CA HIS A 239 13.43 -21.98 -8.63
C HIS A 239 14.30 -23.19 -8.98
N ASP A 240 15.33 -22.96 -9.79
CA ASP A 240 16.27 -23.99 -10.27
C ASP A 240 17.12 -24.59 -9.13
N ALA A 241 17.19 -23.89 -7.98
CA ALA A 241 17.80 -24.42 -6.76
C ALA A 241 16.99 -25.57 -6.15
N LYS A 242 15.66 -25.54 -6.32
CA LYS A 242 14.72 -26.50 -5.75
C LYS A 242 14.39 -27.60 -6.74
N TYR A 243 14.16 -27.26 -8.01
CA TYR A 243 13.75 -28.19 -9.05
C TYR A 243 14.70 -28.14 -10.25
N PRO A 244 14.89 -29.26 -10.97
CA PRO A 244 15.61 -29.24 -12.22
C PRO A 244 14.82 -28.47 -13.28
N LEU A 245 15.54 -27.79 -14.18
CA LEU A 245 14.95 -27.19 -15.37
C LEU A 245 14.61 -28.31 -16.37
N VAL A 246 13.31 -28.52 -16.64
CA VAL A 246 12.86 -29.53 -17.60
C VAL A 246 12.30 -28.83 -18.84
N ASP A 247 12.99 -29.00 -19.97
CA ASP A 247 12.58 -28.51 -21.27
C ASP A 247 12.11 -29.70 -22.11
N ASP A 248 10.79 -29.95 -22.09
CA ASP A 248 10.15 -31.01 -22.85
C ASP A 248 9.65 -30.45 -24.19
N ARG A 249 10.28 -30.89 -25.29
CA ARG A 249 9.83 -30.56 -26.63
C ARG A 249 9.38 -31.82 -27.39
N PRO A 250 8.21 -31.78 -28.06
CA PRO A 250 7.70 -32.92 -28.82
C PRO A 250 8.65 -33.43 -29.92
N ASP A 251 9.47 -32.55 -30.49
CA ASP A 251 10.35 -32.81 -31.64
C ASP A 251 11.79 -33.21 -31.25
N THR A 252 12.30 -32.68 -30.14
CA THR A 252 13.70 -32.82 -29.72
C THR A 252 13.89 -33.59 -28.42
N GLY A 253 12.79 -34.03 -27.80
CA GLY A 253 12.77 -34.78 -26.55
C GLY A 253 12.93 -33.90 -25.30
N ILE A 254 13.22 -34.53 -24.18
CA ILE A 254 13.34 -33.90 -22.86
C ILE A 254 14.80 -33.55 -22.58
N LYS A 255 15.07 -32.27 -22.32
CA LYS A 255 16.36 -31.81 -21.78
C LYS A 255 16.21 -31.47 -20.31
N ILE A 256 17.14 -31.97 -19.50
CA ILE A 256 17.17 -31.71 -18.06
C ILE A 256 18.40 -30.86 -17.74
N GLY A 257 18.17 -29.62 -17.32
CA GLY A 257 19.17 -28.72 -16.77
C GLY A 257 19.21 -28.84 -15.24
N MET A 258 20.38 -29.09 -14.69
CA MET A 258 20.58 -29.26 -13.25
C MET A 258 21.38 -28.09 -12.69
N GLN A 259 20.94 -27.56 -11.56
CA GLN A 259 21.72 -26.61 -10.79
C GLN A 259 22.48 -27.36 -9.68
N LEU A 260 23.80 -27.29 -9.74
CA LEU A 260 24.69 -28.01 -8.82
C LEU A 260 25.42 -27.01 -7.93
N TYR A 261 25.53 -27.33 -6.65
CA TYR A 261 26.08 -26.45 -5.63
C TYR A 261 27.40 -27.01 -5.11
N PRO A 262 28.55 -26.56 -5.64
CA PRO A 262 29.86 -26.83 -5.05
C PRO A 262 30.07 -25.99 -3.78
N ALA A 263 31.21 -26.18 -3.11
CA ALA A 263 31.64 -25.27 -2.05
C ALA A 263 31.79 -23.85 -2.61
N THR A 264 31.28 -22.85 -1.89
CA THR A 264 31.30 -21.44 -2.31
C THR A 264 32.71 -20.91 -2.54
N SER A 265 33.70 -21.39 -1.78
CA SER A 265 35.12 -21.08 -1.94
C SER A 265 35.72 -21.49 -3.28
N LEU A 266 35.12 -22.48 -3.98
CA LEU A 266 35.60 -22.93 -5.29
C LEU A 266 35.53 -21.79 -6.32
N ILE A 267 34.66 -20.80 -6.09
CA ILE A 267 34.45 -19.66 -6.99
C ILE A 267 35.77 -18.90 -7.30
N SER A 268 36.57 -18.57 -6.27
CA SER A 268 37.83 -17.85 -6.45
C SER A 268 38.90 -18.74 -7.07
N THR A 269 38.92 -20.04 -6.74
CA THR A 269 39.86 -20.98 -7.34
C THR A 269 39.64 -21.18 -8.83
N LEU A 270 38.38 -21.18 -9.29
CA LEU A 270 38.06 -21.27 -10.72
C LEU A 270 38.43 -19.99 -11.47
N PHE A 271 38.39 -18.84 -10.79
CA PHE A 271 38.83 -17.57 -11.37
C PHE A 271 40.34 -17.55 -11.64
N ASP A 272 41.10 -17.97 -10.64
CA ASP A 272 42.56 -17.91 -10.65
C ASP A 272 43.22 -19.14 -11.29
N ALA A 273 42.40 -20.11 -11.73
CA ALA A 273 42.86 -21.32 -12.41
C ALA A 273 43.71 -20.97 -13.64
N THR A 274 44.90 -21.55 -13.70
CA THR A 274 45.78 -21.44 -14.87
C THR A 274 45.42 -22.55 -15.85
N LEU A 275 45.13 -22.18 -17.09
CA LEU A 275 44.87 -23.11 -18.18
C LEU A 275 46.18 -23.75 -18.68
N PRO A 276 46.12 -24.88 -19.41
CA PRO A 276 47.32 -25.57 -19.91
C PRO A 276 48.22 -24.72 -20.81
N ASP A 277 47.66 -23.67 -21.43
CA ASP A 277 48.37 -22.70 -22.26
C ASP A 277 49.06 -21.58 -21.45
N GLY A 278 49.03 -21.66 -20.11
CA GLY A 278 49.59 -20.67 -19.21
C GLY A 278 48.72 -19.43 -18.99
N SER A 279 47.58 -19.31 -19.69
CA SER A 279 46.64 -18.22 -19.50
C SER A 279 45.76 -18.43 -18.26
N LYS A 280 45.11 -17.38 -17.77
CA LYS A 280 44.14 -17.47 -16.67
C LYS A 280 42.76 -17.78 -17.22
N ALA A 281 42.07 -18.76 -16.64
CA ALA A 281 40.77 -19.23 -17.12
C ALA A 281 39.70 -18.14 -17.13
N ARG A 282 39.75 -17.20 -16.17
CA ARG A 282 38.84 -16.03 -16.03
C ARG A 282 37.42 -16.31 -16.52
N PRO A 283 36.74 -17.34 -15.98
CA PRO A 283 35.40 -17.68 -16.41
C PRO A 283 34.43 -16.54 -16.14
N TYR A 284 33.48 -16.36 -17.05
CA TYR A 284 32.38 -15.42 -16.89
C TYR A 284 31.24 -16.03 -16.10
N PHE A 285 30.72 -15.29 -15.13
CA PHE A 285 29.58 -15.69 -14.32
C PHE A 285 28.35 -14.90 -14.71
N LYS A 286 27.19 -15.55 -14.58
CA LYS A 286 25.89 -14.90 -14.64
C LYS A 286 25.41 -14.70 -13.21
N ALA A 287 25.15 -13.45 -12.83
CA ALA A 287 24.62 -13.10 -11.51
C ALA A 287 23.10 -12.91 -11.59
N LEU A 288 22.35 -13.64 -10.78
CA LEU A 288 20.95 -13.36 -10.49
C LEU A 288 20.91 -12.57 -9.18
N LEU A 289 20.37 -11.35 -9.22
CA LEU A 289 20.28 -10.43 -8.09
C LEU A 289 18.82 -10.12 -7.80
N TRP A 290 18.43 -10.03 -6.53
CA TRP A 290 17.10 -9.56 -6.17
C TRP A 290 17.04 -8.88 -4.80
N TYR A 291 16.03 -8.04 -4.63
CA TYR A 291 15.68 -7.44 -3.35
C TYR A 291 14.33 -7.99 -2.88
N PRO A 292 14.28 -8.76 -1.78
CA PRO A 292 13.01 -9.13 -1.15
C PRO A 292 12.22 -7.88 -0.79
N PHE A 293 10.95 -7.84 -1.15
CA PHE A 293 10.10 -6.68 -0.90
C PHE A 293 9.31 -6.89 0.40
N GLN A 294 9.31 -5.90 1.30
CA GLN A 294 8.67 -5.99 2.61
C GLN A 294 7.30 -5.28 2.59
N PRO A 295 6.19 -6.03 2.42
CA PRO A 295 4.87 -5.43 2.25
C PRO A 295 4.33 -4.76 3.52
N GLY A 296 4.76 -5.20 4.70
CA GLY A 296 4.26 -4.67 5.98
C GLY A 296 4.56 -3.19 6.22
N ILE A 297 5.48 -2.61 5.45
CA ILE A 297 5.86 -1.20 5.52
C ILE A 297 5.00 -0.33 4.59
N LEU A 298 4.38 -0.94 3.57
CA LEU A 298 3.48 -0.23 2.67
C LEU A 298 2.16 0.12 3.37
N ASN A 299 1.73 1.34 3.15
CA ASN A 299 0.43 1.87 3.55
C ASN A 299 -0.10 2.81 2.46
N ASP A 300 -1.38 3.16 2.54
CA ASP A 300 -2.01 4.10 1.60
C ASP A 300 -1.24 5.42 1.46
N GLY A 301 -0.67 5.91 2.57
CA GLY A 301 0.07 7.17 2.60
C GLY A 301 1.41 7.19 1.87
N ASN A 302 2.05 6.03 1.67
CA ASN A 302 3.39 5.92 1.09
C ASN A 302 3.42 5.13 -0.24
N THR A 303 2.38 4.33 -0.54
CA THR A 303 2.36 3.42 -1.70
C THR A 303 2.57 4.14 -3.03
N ALA A 304 1.90 5.27 -3.26
CA ALA A 304 2.05 6.04 -4.49
C ALA A 304 3.49 6.57 -4.68
N GLN A 305 4.12 7.03 -3.59
CA GLN A 305 5.51 7.49 -3.61
C GLN A 305 6.46 6.32 -3.84
N THR A 306 6.25 5.17 -3.18
CA THR A 306 7.04 3.95 -3.39
C THR A 306 6.97 3.48 -4.84
N VAL A 307 5.80 3.54 -5.50
CA VAL A 307 5.65 3.16 -6.91
C VAL A 307 6.48 4.08 -7.81
N GLN A 308 6.48 5.40 -7.57
CA GLN A 308 7.30 6.35 -8.33
C GLN A 308 8.80 6.11 -8.11
N GLN A 309 9.21 5.91 -6.85
CA GLN A 309 10.59 5.60 -6.50
C GLN A 309 11.04 4.27 -7.09
N LEU A 310 10.18 3.25 -7.07
CA LEU A 310 10.44 1.93 -7.66
C LEU A 310 10.63 2.05 -9.18
N ARG A 311 9.80 2.85 -9.88
CA ARG A 311 10.04 3.13 -11.31
C ARG A 311 11.41 3.75 -11.57
N SER A 312 11.81 4.71 -10.73
CA SER A 312 13.15 5.31 -10.82
C SER A 312 14.24 4.26 -10.59
N PHE A 313 14.09 3.41 -9.55
CA PHE A 313 14.99 2.32 -9.23
C PHE A 313 15.15 1.31 -10.38
N LEU A 314 14.05 0.86 -11.01
CA LEU A 314 14.12 -0.07 -12.14
C LEU A 314 14.80 0.54 -13.38
N ASN A 315 14.79 1.87 -13.50
CA ASN A 315 15.49 2.58 -14.57
C ASN A 315 16.98 2.84 -14.24
N GLN A 316 17.40 2.70 -12.98
CA GLN A 316 18.81 2.81 -12.60
C GLN A 316 19.58 1.60 -13.12
N GLN A 317 20.78 1.88 -13.60
CA GLN A 317 21.69 0.86 -14.11
C GLN A 317 22.60 0.41 -12.96
N LEU A 318 22.61 -0.88 -12.66
CA LEU A 318 23.57 -1.47 -11.74
C LEU A 318 24.74 -2.08 -12.53
N THR A 319 25.95 -1.70 -12.15
CA THR A 319 27.20 -2.29 -12.63
C THR A 319 27.91 -2.93 -11.45
N LEU A 320 28.26 -4.22 -11.57
CA LEU A 320 29.08 -4.93 -10.59
C LEU A 320 30.51 -5.00 -11.12
N GLY A 321 31.46 -4.44 -10.37
CA GLY A 321 32.89 -4.39 -10.72
C GLY A 321 33.25 -3.31 -11.75
N ASP A 322 34.55 -2.99 -11.83
CA ASP A 322 35.12 -1.89 -12.64
C ASP A 322 35.77 -2.35 -13.96
N SER A 323 35.70 -3.64 -14.32
CA SER A 323 36.39 -4.12 -15.51
C SER A 323 35.58 -3.87 -16.78
N PRO A 324 36.18 -3.25 -17.82
CA PRO A 324 35.54 -3.19 -19.12
C PRO A 324 35.36 -4.63 -19.65
N PRO A 325 34.21 -4.90 -20.27
CA PRO A 325 33.96 -6.17 -20.94
C PRO A 325 34.99 -6.45 -22.06
N PRO A 326 35.16 -7.71 -22.49
CA PRO A 326 35.82 -7.98 -23.75
C PRO A 326 35.01 -7.34 -24.91
N GLU A 327 35.71 -6.76 -25.90
CA GLU A 327 35.10 -6.10 -27.07
C GLU A 327 34.18 -7.03 -27.89
N THR A 328 34.25 -8.34 -27.66
CA THR A 328 33.44 -9.37 -28.30
C THR A 328 32.10 -9.66 -27.59
N SER A 329 31.89 -9.19 -26.36
CA SER A 329 30.58 -9.26 -25.70
C SER A 329 29.82 -7.95 -25.92
N GLN A 330 28.95 -7.91 -26.92
CA GLN A 330 28.04 -6.77 -27.19
C GLN A 330 27.03 -6.46 -26.06
N GLN A 331 27.16 -7.07 -24.87
CA GLN A 331 26.21 -7.00 -23.77
C GLN A 331 26.83 -6.38 -22.53
N SER A 332 27.36 -5.18 -22.72
CA SER A 332 28.05 -4.46 -21.66
C SER A 332 27.52 -3.05 -21.55
N GLY A 333 26.25 -3.02 -21.20
CA GLY A 333 25.67 -1.96 -20.40
C GLY A 333 25.26 -2.62 -19.11
N GLY A 334 25.43 -1.93 -17.99
CA GLY A 334 24.91 -2.40 -16.70
C GLY A 334 23.46 -2.84 -16.82
N THR A 335 23.07 -3.72 -15.92
CA THR A 335 21.77 -4.37 -15.98
C THR A 335 20.75 -3.54 -15.20
N ARG A 336 19.53 -3.48 -15.74
CA ARG A 336 18.38 -2.89 -15.06
C ARG A 336 17.61 -3.95 -14.30
N PHE A 337 17.06 -3.55 -13.17
CA PHE A 337 16.11 -4.40 -12.46
C PHE A 337 14.79 -4.43 -13.22
N VAL A 338 14.13 -5.59 -13.22
CA VAL A 338 12.79 -5.81 -13.71
C VAL A 338 11.90 -6.26 -12.55
N SER A 339 10.65 -5.81 -12.54
CA SER A 339 9.65 -6.19 -11.54
C SER A 339 8.26 -5.96 -12.10
N ASN A 340 7.34 -6.89 -11.83
CA ASN A 340 5.92 -6.71 -12.12
C ASN A 340 5.16 -6.07 -10.95
N ALA A 341 5.84 -5.73 -9.84
CA ALA A 341 5.22 -5.09 -8.68
C ALA A 341 4.54 -3.76 -9.01
N ILE A 342 5.03 -3.01 -10.01
CA ILE A 342 4.40 -1.75 -10.43
C ILE A 342 2.97 -2.00 -10.95
N GLY A 343 2.78 -3.07 -11.73
CA GLY A 343 1.47 -3.44 -12.26
C GLY A 343 0.51 -3.79 -11.12
N VAL A 344 0.94 -4.72 -10.25
CA VAL A 344 0.16 -5.17 -9.09
C VAL A 344 -0.22 -3.99 -8.18
N LEU A 345 0.74 -3.13 -7.83
CA LEU A 345 0.47 -1.97 -6.95
C LEU A 345 -0.45 -0.94 -7.61
N ASN A 346 -0.32 -0.70 -8.92
CA ASN A 346 -1.24 0.18 -9.63
C ASN A 346 -2.66 -0.39 -9.67
N ASP A 347 -2.81 -1.69 -9.90
CA ASP A 347 -4.11 -2.38 -9.90
C ASP A 347 -4.78 -2.31 -8.52
N SER A 348 -4.00 -2.46 -7.44
CA SER A 348 -4.52 -2.27 -6.07
C SER A 348 -4.96 -0.82 -5.82
N LEU A 349 -4.17 0.18 -6.25
CA LEU A 349 -4.53 1.60 -6.11
C LEU A 349 -5.80 1.95 -6.88
N GLN A 350 -5.96 1.40 -8.10
CA GLN A 350 -7.14 1.62 -8.92
C GLN A 350 -8.38 0.95 -8.33
N SER A 351 -8.24 -0.28 -7.81
CA SER A 351 -9.31 -1.00 -7.10
C SER A 351 -9.72 -0.29 -5.81
N GLY A 352 -8.76 0.27 -5.07
CA GLY A 352 -8.98 1.10 -3.89
C GLY A 352 -9.81 2.35 -4.20
N SER A 353 -9.52 3.03 -5.32
CA SER A 353 -10.27 4.22 -5.74
C SER A 353 -11.75 3.94 -6.05
N SER A 354 -12.04 2.80 -6.68
CA SER A 354 -13.40 2.36 -7.00
C SER A 354 -14.17 1.97 -5.74
N THR A 355 -13.53 1.24 -4.83
CA THR A 355 -14.10 0.85 -3.54
C THR A 355 -14.39 2.06 -2.67
N ASN A 356 -13.48 3.05 -2.66
CA ASN A 356 -13.68 4.33 -1.97
C ASN A 356 -14.91 5.06 -2.49
N ALA A 357 -15.14 5.10 -3.81
CA ALA A 357 -16.33 5.74 -4.39
C ALA A 357 -17.64 5.06 -3.96
N ILE A 358 -17.68 3.72 -3.93
CA ILE A 358 -18.86 2.94 -3.50
C ILE A 358 -19.12 3.15 -2.01
N LEU A 359 -18.08 3.01 -1.19
CA LEU A 359 -18.19 3.21 0.23
C LEU A 359 -18.60 4.70 0.50
N ALA A 360 -18.12 5.68 -0.28
CA ALA A 360 -18.43 7.10 -0.08
C ALA A 360 -19.90 7.37 -0.38
N LEU A 361 -20.41 6.72 -1.42
CA LEU A 361 -21.83 6.70 -1.74
C LEU A 361 -22.65 6.12 -0.58
N LEU A 362 -22.23 5.00 0.01
CA LEU A 362 -22.87 4.38 1.17
C LEU A 362 -22.84 5.28 2.42
N ALA A 363 -21.73 5.97 2.67
CA ALA A 363 -21.58 6.87 3.83
C ALA A 363 -22.30 8.22 3.68
N SER A 364 -22.59 8.65 2.45
CA SER A 364 -23.25 9.94 2.18
C SER A 364 -24.67 10.02 2.76
N ALA A 365 -25.43 8.92 2.75
CA ALA A 365 -26.82 8.89 3.19
C ALA A 365 -26.97 9.11 4.71
N PRO A 366 -26.25 8.40 5.59
CA PRO A 366 -26.27 8.66 7.04
C PRO A 366 -25.82 10.08 7.40
N LEU A 367 -24.83 10.64 6.69
CA LEU A 367 -24.35 12.00 6.94
C LEU A 367 -25.40 13.06 6.58
N GLY A 368 -26.11 12.89 5.46
CA GLY A 368 -27.22 13.76 5.07
C GLY A 368 -28.36 13.75 6.12
N LEU A 369 -28.66 12.58 6.69
CA LEU A 369 -29.59 12.43 7.81
C LEU A 369 -29.12 13.17 9.06
N CYS A 370 -27.84 13.02 9.45
CA CYS A 370 -27.28 13.72 10.61
C CYS A 370 -27.33 15.24 10.44
N LEU A 371 -26.98 15.76 9.26
CA LEU A 371 -27.06 17.19 8.95
C LEU A 371 -28.50 17.71 9.04
N SER A 372 -29.45 16.97 8.48
CA SER A 372 -30.87 17.33 8.52
C SER A 372 -31.41 17.34 9.96
N ALA A 373 -31.07 16.31 10.74
CA ALA A 373 -31.43 16.21 12.15
C ALA A 373 -30.80 17.34 12.97
N LEU A 374 -29.54 17.68 12.72
CA LEU A 374 -28.85 18.80 13.37
C LEU A 374 -29.52 20.13 13.04
N ALA A 375 -29.85 20.38 11.77
CA ALA A 375 -30.58 21.58 11.36
C ALA A 375 -31.94 21.71 12.05
N LEU A 376 -32.69 20.60 12.18
CA LEU A 376 -33.95 20.55 12.92
C LEU A 376 -33.74 20.83 14.41
N CYS A 377 -32.74 20.24 15.05
CA CYS A 377 -32.41 20.48 16.46
C CYS A 377 -32.09 21.96 16.72
N LEU A 378 -31.22 22.55 15.88
CA LEU A 378 -30.87 23.96 15.99
C LEU A 378 -32.08 24.86 15.78
N ALA A 379 -32.95 24.54 14.83
CA ALA A 379 -34.19 25.29 14.61
C ALA A 379 -35.13 25.23 15.83
N LEU A 380 -35.21 24.08 16.50
CA LEU A 380 -35.99 23.93 17.74
C LEU A 380 -35.39 24.74 18.90
N ILE A 381 -34.07 24.70 19.07
CA ILE A 381 -33.35 25.49 20.09
C ILE A 381 -33.62 26.99 19.87
N VAL A 382 -33.48 27.48 18.64
CA VAL A 382 -33.70 28.90 18.33
C VAL A 382 -35.15 29.32 18.54
N ARG A 383 -36.12 28.53 18.05
CA ARG A 383 -37.55 28.82 18.25
C ARG A 383 -37.91 28.93 19.72
N ARG A 384 -37.29 28.11 20.57
CA ARG A 384 -37.50 28.16 22.01
C ARG A 384 -36.76 29.34 22.65
N ALA A 385 -35.55 29.62 22.21
CA ALA A 385 -34.77 30.74 22.72
C ALA A 385 -35.46 32.08 22.45
N GLU A 386 -36.24 32.21 21.36
CA GLU A 386 -36.96 33.46 21.03
C GLU A 386 -37.78 34.03 22.21
N SER A 387 -38.47 33.22 23.01
CA SER A 387 -39.28 33.72 24.14
C SER A 387 -38.40 34.35 25.22
N THR A 388 -37.27 33.70 25.54
CA THR A 388 -36.33 34.12 26.58
C THR A 388 -35.49 35.30 26.11
N LEU A 389 -35.07 35.27 24.84
CA LEU A 389 -34.30 36.32 24.19
C LEU A 389 -35.09 37.63 24.16
N ARG A 390 -36.39 37.60 23.83
CA ARG A 390 -37.26 38.81 23.84
C ARG A 390 -37.37 39.46 25.22
N ILE A 391 -37.47 38.66 26.28
CA ILE A 391 -37.51 39.17 27.65
C ILE A 391 -36.16 39.77 28.05
N SER A 392 -35.05 39.11 27.65
CA SER A 392 -33.71 39.62 27.93
C SER A 392 -33.34 40.87 27.12
N SER A 393 -33.81 40.98 25.87
CA SER A 393 -33.63 42.17 25.04
C SER A 393 -34.46 43.35 25.56
N ALA A 394 -35.65 43.10 26.11
CA ALA A 394 -36.45 44.13 26.80
C ALA A 394 -35.78 44.65 28.07
N ARG A 395 -34.85 43.89 28.66
CA ARG A 395 -34.01 44.28 29.80
C ARG A 395 -32.68 44.94 29.40
N GLY A 396 -32.49 45.26 28.12
CA GLY A 396 -31.31 45.98 27.63
C GLY A 396 -30.07 45.11 27.37
N ALA A 397 -30.21 43.78 27.25
CA ALA A 397 -29.09 42.92 26.89
C ALA A 397 -28.54 43.26 25.49
N SER A 398 -27.21 43.36 25.36
CA SER A 398 -26.58 43.65 24.06
C SER A 398 -26.62 42.42 23.14
N THR A 399 -26.65 42.64 21.82
CA THR A 399 -26.64 41.54 20.82
C THR A 399 -25.44 40.62 20.98
N TRP A 400 -24.29 41.17 21.34
CA TRP A 400 -23.08 40.40 21.60
C TRP A 400 -23.18 39.50 22.84
N GLN A 401 -23.84 39.97 23.90
CA GLN A 401 -24.11 39.14 25.08
C GLN A 401 -25.05 37.98 24.75
N LEU A 402 -26.09 38.23 23.94
CA LEU A 402 -27.03 37.19 23.49
C LEU A 402 -26.36 36.16 22.58
N ARG A 403 -25.50 36.62 21.65
CA ARG A 403 -24.68 35.74 20.78
C ARG A 403 -23.76 34.84 21.60
N LYS A 404 -23.07 35.39 22.61
CA LYS A 404 -22.18 34.62 23.48
C LYS A 404 -22.92 33.53 24.26
N VAL A 405 -24.09 33.84 24.83
CA VAL A 405 -24.87 32.86 25.61
C VAL A 405 -25.26 31.67 24.74
N LEU A 406 -25.83 31.92 23.56
CA LEU A 406 -26.21 30.87 22.60
C LEU A 406 -25.01 30.08 22.06
N ALA A 407 -23.91 30.77 21.78
CA ALA A 407 -22.66 30.13 21.35
C ALA A 407 -22.12 29.19 22.45
N THR A 408 -22.12 29.64 23.71
CA THR A 408 -21.63 28.84 24.84
C THR A 408 -22.51 27.63 25.08
N GLU A 409 -23.82 27.74 24.90
CA GLU A 409 -24.76 26.62 25.04
C GLU A 409 -24.53 25.56 23.94
N GLY A 410 -24.41 26.00 22.68
CA GLY A 410 -24.06 25.11 21.56
C GLY A 410 -22.69 24.45 21.74
N ALA A 411 -21.70 25.20 22.21
CA ALA A 411 -20.35 24.69 22.45
C ALA A 411 -20.32 23.66 23.59
N LEU A 412 -21.04 23.91 24.70
CA LEU A 412 -21.10 22.97 25.82
C LEU A 412 -21.69 21.61 25.44
N MET A 413 -22.58 21.57 24.45
CA MET A 413 -23.21 20.34 23.98
C MET A 413 -22.38 19.65 22.89
N ALA A 414 -21.89 20.42 21.91
CA ALA A 414 -21.31 19.87 20.69
C ALA A 414 -19.82 19.50 20.82
N LEU A 415 -19.02 20.27 21.57
CA LEU A 415 -17.59 19.99 21.72
C LEU A 415 -17.29 18.67 22.45
N PRO A 416 -17.88 18.35 23.63
CA PRO A 416 -17.62 17.08 24.29
C PRO A 416 -18.16 15.90 23.49
N ALA A 417 -19.30 16.06 22.83
CA ALA A 417 -19.86 15.04 21.94
C ALA A 417 -18.94 14.76 20.74
N GLY A 418 -18.43 15.80 20.09
CA GLY A 418 -17.47 15.69 18.99
C GLY A 418 -16.16 15.05 19.42
N ALA A 419 -15.62 15.43 20.59
CA ALA A 419 -14.43 14.82 21.15
C ALA A 419 -14.61 13.31 21.39
N LEU A 420 -15.74 12.91 21.99
CA LEU A 420 -16.07 11.49 22.21
C LEU A 420 -16.23 10.72 20.89
N GLY A 421 -16.89 11.33 19.89
CA GLY A 421 -17.03 10.71 18.57
C GLY A 421 -15.69 10.49 17.87
N ALA A 422 -14.81 11.50 17.90
CA ALA A 422 -13.48 11.39 17.31
C ALA A 422 -12.63 10.34 18.03
N VAL A 423 -12.57 10.40 19.37
CA VAL A 423 -11.83 9.43 20.19
C VAL A 423 -12.34 8.00 19.98
N GLY A 424 -13.66 7.81 19.94
CA GLY A 424 -14.25 6.50 19.66
C GLY A 424 -13.83 5.94 18.31
N ALA A 425 -13.84 6.76 17.26
CA ALA A 425 -13.40 6.33 15.93
C ALA A 425 -11.90 5.99 15.90
N ILE A 426 -11.07 6.77 16.60
CA ILE A 426 -9.62 6.56 16.68
C ILE A 426 -9.29 5.23 17.37
N ILE A 427 -9.99 4.92 18.46
CA ILE A 427 -9.75 3.70 19.25
C ILE A 427 -10.23 2.45 18.50
N LEU A 428 -11.43 2.50 17.90
CA LEU A 428 -11.98 1.33 17.19
C LEU A 428 -11.24 1.04 15.88
N PHE A 429 -10.72 2.07 15.20
CA PHE A 429 -10.05 1.95 13.90
C PHE A 429 -8.67 2.62 13.97
N PRO A 430 -7.67 1.92 14.53
CA PRO A 430 -6.31 2.43 14.60
C PRO A 430 -5.75 2.60 13.18
N ALA A 431 -5.32 3.82 12.89
CA ALA A 431 -4.70 4.23 11.63
C ALA A 431 -3.83 5.48 11.90
N PRO A 432 -2.81 5.77 11.07
CA PRO A 432 -1.99 6.98 11.21
C PRO A 432 -2.89 8.22 11.17
N THR A 433 -2.78 9.09 12.18
CA THR A 433 -3.68 10.25 12.30
C THR A 433 -2.95 11.50 11.81
N ARG A 434 -3.41 12.09 10.71
CA ARG A 434 -2.88 13.38 10.24
C ARG A 434 -3.74 14.51 10.81
N TRP A 435 -3.14 15.68 11.01
CA TRP A 435 -3.88 16.84 11.55
C TRP A 435 -4.98 17.31 10.59
N THR A 436 -4.78 17.09 9.28
CA THR A 436 -5.77 17.36 8.23
C THR A 436 -7.06 16.57 8.43
N ASP A 437 -6.97 15.36 8.97
CA ASP A 437 -8.12 14.45 9.12
C ASP A 437 -9.06 14.92 10.25
N LEU A 438 -8.54 15.75 11.17
CA LEU A 438 -9.29 16.30 12.29
C LEU A 438 -9.97 17.63 11.98
N VAL A 439 -9.64 18.29 10.85
CA VAL A 439 -10.18 19.61 10.49
C VAL A 439 -11.69 19.55 10.27
N LEU A 440 -12.18 18.58 9.48
CA LEU A 440 -13.61 18.40 9.22
C LEU A 440 -14.41 18.05 10.49
N PRO A 441 -14.01 17.05 11.30
CA PRO A 441 -14.57 16.79 12.63
C PRO A 441 -14.66 18.02 13.53
N LEU A 442 -13.58 18.82 13.57
CA LEU A 442 -13.49 20.02 14.39
C LEU A 442 -14.47 21.10 13.91
N ILE A 443 -14.53 21.36 12.61
CA ILE A 443 -15.50 22.31 12.01
C ILE A 443 -16.93 21.89 12.35
N PHE A 444 -17.24 20.59 12.21
CA PHE A 444 -18.57 20.07 12.51
C PHE A 444 -18.95 20.19 13.99
N SER A 445 -17.98 19.96 14.89
CA SER A 445 -18.16 20.13 16.34
C SER A 445 -18.39 21.59 16.73
N CYS A 446 -17.81 22.54 15.99
CA CYS A 446 -18.00 23.98 16.19
C CYS A 446 -19.28 24.52 15.53
N ALA A 447 -19.88 23.79 14.57
CA ALA A 447 -20.99 24.27 13.77
C ALA A 447 -22.23 24.69 14.60
N PRO A 448 -22.68 23.94 15.62
CA PRO A 448 -23.81 24.35 16.48
C PRO A 448 -23.58 25.69 17.16
N ALA A 449 -22.39 25.92 17.72
CA ALA A 449 -22.04 27.17 18.39
C ALA A 449 -22.04 28.36 17.41
N MET A 450 -21.45 28.17 16.23
CA MET A 450 -21.38 29.20 15.18
C MET A 450 -22.76 29.54 14.61
N ILE A 451 -23.57 28.53 14.29
CA ILE A 451 -24.91 28.71 13.73
C ILE A 451 -25.82 29.42 14.76
N LEU A 452 -25.81 28.99 16.02
CA LEU A 452 -26.60 29.64 17.07
C LEU A 452 -26.17 31.09 17.32
N ALA A 453 -24.87 31.40 17.24
CA ALA A 453 -24.38 32.77 17.33
C ALA A 453 -24.84 33.64 16.14
N ALA A 454 -24.85 33.08 14.92
CA ALA A 454 -25.25 33.79 13.71
C ALA A 454 -26.76 34.07 13.64
N LEU A 455 -27.59 33.23 14.26
CA LEU A 455 -29.05 33.35 14.21
C LEU A 455 -29.63 34.43 15.14
N VAL A 456 -28.82 35.09 15.99
CA VAL A 456 -29.29 36.19 16.86
C VAL A 456 -29.54 37.46 16.02
N PRO A 457 -30.77 37.98 15.97
CA PRO A 457 -31.08 39.17 15.19
C PRO A 457 -30.40 40.41 15.77
N ASP A 458 -29.81 41.25 14.89
CA ASP A 458 -29.27 42.54 15.30
C ASP A 458 -30.39 43.49 15.75
N ASN A 459 -30.19 44.06 16.94
CA ASN A 459 -31.21 44.75 17.73
C ASN A 459 -31.27 46.27 17.44
N GLN A 460 -30.72 46.73 16.31
CA GLN A 460 -30.62 48.16 15.97
C GLN A 460 -31.70 48.68 15.02
N VAL A 461 -32.65 47.85 14.56
CA VAL A 461 -33.68 48.31 13.60
C VAL A 461 -35.07 47.87 14.06
N SER A 462 -35.47 48.37 15.23
CA SER A 462 -36.87 48.51 15.61
C SER A 462 -37.46 49.70 14.86
N LEU A 463 -38.24 49.46 13.79
CA LEU A 463 -39.38 50.33 13.35
C LEU A 463 -40.15 49.85 12.09
N ARG A 464 -39.83 48.71 11.46
CA ARG A 464 -40.66 48.17 10.34
C ARG A 464 -40.92 46.68 10.47
N GLY A 465 -41.93 46.35 11.27
CA GLY A 465 -42.33 44.97 11.61
C GLY A 465 -42.94 44.15 10.46
N GLU A 466 -43.39 44.78 9.37
CA GLU A 466 -44.13 44.06 8.31
C GLU A 466 -43.29 43.72 7.08
N THR A 467 -42.30 44.53 6.71
CA THR A 467 -41.42 44.27 5.55
C THR A 467 -40.35 43.23 5.84
N ARG A 468 -39.88 43.09 7.10
CA ARG A 468 -38.82 42.14 7.47
C ARG A 468 -39.27 40.68 7.48
N ARG A 469 -40.52 40.37 7.85
CA ARG A 469 -41.10 39.01 7.73
C ARG A 469 -41.16 38.54 6.28
N ARG A 470 -41.46 39.46 5.35
CA ARG A 470 -41.47 39.20 3.90
C ARG A 470 -40.05 39.02 3.36
N SER A 471 -39.08 39.84 3.81
CA SER A 471 -37.68 39.78 3.40
C SER A 471 -36.93 38.53 3.92
N ALA A 472 -37.07 38.17 5.19
CA ALA A 472 -36.46 36.96 5.74
C ALA A 472 -37.03 35.68 5.10
N ARG A 473 -38.34 35.67 4.79
CA ARG A 473 -38.96 34.59 4.02
C ARG A 473 -38.40 34.52 2.59
N LYS A 474 -38.14 35.67 1.94
CA LYS A 474 -37.51 35.75 0.61
C LYS A 474 -36.06 35.27 0.63
N TRP A 475 -35.25 35.67 1.59
CA TRP A 475 -33.86 35.21 1.74
C TRP A 475 -33.75 33.72 2.08
N ARG A 476 -34.68 33.21 2.90
CA ARG A 476 -34.79 31.78 3.17
C ARG A 476 -35.25 30.98 1.95
N LEU A 477 -36.21 31.50 1.18
CA LEU A 477 -36.61 30.94 -0.12
C LEU A 477 -35.46 30.97 -1.13
N ALA A 478 -34.66 32.03 -1.15
CA ALA A 478 -33.51 32.16 -2.02
C ALA A 478 -32.39 31.19 -1.62
N ALA A 479 -32.12 31.02 -0.32
CA ALA A 479 -31.16 30.02 0.16
C ALA A 479 -31.64 28.58 -0.12
N GLU A 480 -32.92 28.28 0.09
CA GLU A 480 -33.51 26.97 -0.25
C GLU A 480 -33.46 26.72 -1.77
N ALA A 481 -33.81 27.71 -2.60
CA ALA A 481 -33.73 27.61 -4.05
C ALA A 481 -32.28 27.49 -4.54
N LEU A 482 -31.35 28.24 -3.94
CA LEU A 482 -29.92 28.14 -4.24
C LEU A 482 -29.40 26.72 -3.95
N VAL A 483 -29.78 26.12 -2.82
CA VAL A 483 -29.38 24.74 -2.48
C VAL A 483 -29.98 23.73 -3.46
N ILE A 484 -31.24 23.88 -3.85
CA ILE A 484 -31.89 22.98 -4.83
C ILE A 484 -31.28 23.15 -6.23
N ILE A 485 -31.00 24.39 -6.66
CA ILE A 485 -30.34 24.68 -7.94
C ILE A 485 -28.91 24.15 -7.92
N LEU A 486 -28.17 24.34 -6.83
CA LEU A 486 -26.81 23.82 -6.69
C LEU A 486 -26.82 22.28 -6.73
N ALA A 487 -27.74 21.63 -6.02
CA ALA A 487 -27.91 20.18 -6.07
C ALA A 487 -28.28 19.70 -7.50
N GLY A 488 -29.18 20.40 -8.18
CA GLY A 488 -29.59 20.09 -9.56
C GLY A 488 -28.46 20.27 -10.57
N VAL A 489 -27.70 21.38 -10.49
CA VAL A 489 -26.54 21.65 -11.35
C VAL A 489 -25.44 20.62 -11.10
N LEU A 490 -25.16 20.29 -9.84
CA LEU A 490 -24.18 19.26 -9.50
C LEU A 490 -24.59 17.87 -10.01
N THR A 491 -25.88 17.53 -9.93
CA THR A 491 -26.41 16.27 -10.46
C THR A 491 -26.38 16.24 -12.00
N ALA A 492 -26.73 17.35 -12.65
CA ALA A 492 -26.70 17.47 -14.11
C ALA A 492 -25.26 17.46 -14.66
N LEU A 493 -24.30 18.05 -13.95
CA LEU A 493 -22.88 17.93 -14.27
C LEU A 493 -22.37 16.49 -14.09
N LEU A 494 -22.88 15.75 -13.10
CA LEU A 494 -22.56 14.34 -12.89
C LEU A 494 -23.02 13.46 -14.07
N VAL A 495 -24.26 13.70 -14.53
CA VAL A 495 -24.88 12.93 -15.62
C VAL A 495 -24.32 13.36 -16.98
N GLY A 496 -24.06 14.66 -17.18
CA GLY A 496 -23.59 15.23 -18.44
C GLY A 496 -22.10 15.02 -18.74
N ARG A 497 -21.25 14.77 -17.72
CA ARG A 497 -19.81 14.52 -17.91
C ARG A 497 -19.38 13.06 -17.95
N GLY A 498 -20.30 12.11 -17.75
CA GLY A 498 -20.11 10.65 -17.86
C GLY A 498 -18.72 10.15 -17.41
N TYR A 499 -18.56 9.77 -16.14
CA TYR A 499 -17.39 9.06 -15.57
C TYR A 499 -16.05 9.20 -16.34
N SER A 500 -15.59 10.42 -16.59
CA SER A 500 -14.24 10.63 -17.10
C SER A 500 -13.36 10.98 -15.91
N VAL A 501 -12.78 9.93 -15.30
CA VAL A 501 -11.58 10.07 -14.47
C VAL A 501 -10.53 10.72 -15.38
N THR A 502 -10.46 12.04 -15.35
CA THR A 502 -9.58 12.79 -16.23
C THR A 502 -8.20 12.67 -15.62
N SER A 503 -7.45 11.68 -16.11
CA SER A 503 -6.01 11.63 -15.95
C SER A 503 -5.46 12.87 -16.63
N SER A 504 -5.19 13.93 -15.85
CA SER A 504 -4.53 15.11 -16.37
C SER A 504 -3.06 14.75 -16.65
N SER A 505 -2.82 14.20 -17.83
CA SER A 505 -1.52 14.28 -18.51
C SER A 505 -1.33 15.73 -18.93
N GLY A 506 -0.70 16.52 -18.07
CA GLY A 506 -0.38 17.91 -18.32
C GLY A 506 0.90 18.29 -17.58
N THR A 507 1.98 18.43 -18.32
CA THR A 507 3.28 18.94 -17.91
C THR A 507 3.16 20.25 -17.13
N SER A 508 3.40 20.19 -15.82
CA SER A 508 3.86 21.34 -15.04
C SER A 508 4.84 20.85 -13.97
N SER A 509 6.06 21.34 -14.08
CA SER A 509 7.13 21.22 -13.11
C SER A 509 6.74 21.96 -11.83
N ASP A 510 6.15 21.25 -10.87
CA ASP A 510 6.33 21.52 -9.44
C ASP A 510 5.78 20.36 -8.62
N GLY A 511 6.59 19.87 -7.68
CA GLY A 511 6.31 18.69 -6.88
C GLY A 511 5.16 18.90 -5.91
N ALA A 512 3.97 18.44 -6.28
CA ALA A 512 2.85 18.23 -5.37
C ALA A 512 2.01 17.02 -5.82
N THR A 513 2.20 15.90 -5.11
CA THR A 513 1.27 14.77 -4.91
C THR A 513 0.11 14.64 -5.92
N SER A 514 0.31 13.84 -6.97
CA SER A 514 -0.76 13.31 -7.82
C SER A 514 -1.36 12.03 -7.21
N VAL A 515 -2.03 12.19 -6.07
CA VAL A 515 -3.10 11.26 -5.69
C VAL A 515 -4.24 11.53 -6.68
N ALA A 516 -4.87 10.49 -7.23
CA ALA A 516 -6.07 10.62 -8.04
C ALA A 516 -7.05 11.56 -7.33
N LYS A 517 -7.12 12.81 -7.78
CA LYS A 517 -7.81 13.88 -7.09
C LYS A 517 -9.28 13.65 -7.41
N LEU A 518 -9.94 12.85 -6.58
CA LEU A 518 -11.38 12.63 -6.65
C LEU A 518 -12.00 14.02 -6.63
N ASP A 519 -12.66 14.39 -7.72
CA ASP A 519 -13.18 15.75 -7.90
C ASP A 519 -14.14 16.00 -6.73
N PRO A 520 -13.82 16.93 -5.80
CA PRO A 520 -14.60 17.10 -4.57
C PRO A 520 -16.08 17.44 -4.86
N LEU A 521 -16.36 17.91 -6.07
CA LEU A 521 -17.70 18.11 -6.62
C LEU A 521 -18.50 16.80 -6.83
N ILE A 522 -17.84 15.71 -7.25
CA ILE A 522 -18.43 14.38 -7.51
C ILE A 522 -18.71 13.64 -6.19
N ALA A 523 -17.88 13.87 -5.17
CA ALA A 523 -18.11 13.30 -3.84
C ALA A 523 -19.25 14.00 -3.07
N ALA A 524 -19.43 15.31 -3.28
CA ALA A 524 -20.42 16.10 -2.56
C ALA A 524 -21.85 16.00 -3.13
N THR A 525 -22.01 15.50 -4.35
CA THR A 525 -23.30 15.45 -5.07
C THR A 525 -24.40 14.70 -4.32
N PRO A 526 -24.20 13.45 -3.83
CA PRO A 526 -25.24 12.73 -3.10
C PRO A 526 -25.61 13.38 -1.76
N LEU A 527 -24.67 14.08 -1.11
CA LEU A 527 -24.94 14.88 0.08
C LEU A 527 -25.90 16.05 -0.23
N PHE A 528 -25.63 16.80 -1.30
CA PHE A 528 -26.50 17.90 -1.74
C PHE A 528 -27.87 17.39 -2.21
N MET A 529 -27.92 16.22 -2.84
CA MET A 529 -29.17 15.55 -3.25
C MET A 529 -29.99 15.14 -2.02
N SER A 530 -29.37 14.54 -1.01
CA SER A 530 -30.01 14.21 0.26
C SER A 530 -30.57 15.46 0.97
N ILE A 531 -29.78 16.53 1.04
CA ILE A 531 -30.21 17.81 1.62
C ILE A 531 -31.38 18.40 0.82
N ALA A 532 -31.33 18.37 -0.51
CA ALA A 532 -32.41 18.85 -1.36
C ALA A 532 -33.70 18.04 -1.14
N VAL A 533 -33.61 16.72 -1.10
CA VAL A 533 -34.75 15.83 -0.81
C VAL A 533 -35.31 16.08 0.59
N ALA A 534 -34.47 16.29 1.60
CA ALA A 534 -34.90 16.61 2.96
C ALA A 534 -35.63 17.96 3.03
N ILE A 535 -35.14 18.98 2.33
CA ILE A 535 -35.81 20.29 2.23
C ILE A 535 -37.17 20.17 1.51
N ILE A 536 -37.22 19.39 0.43
CA ILE A 536 -38.45 19.11 -0.32
C ILE A 536 -39.48 18.42 0.58
N LEU A 537 -39.07 17.35 1.29
CA LEU A 537 -39.94 16.61 2.23
C LEU A 537 -40.47 17.50 3.35
N LEU A 538 -39.61 18.33 3.96
CA LEU A 538 -40.02 19.28 5.01
C LEU A 538 -41.01 20.34 4.52
N ARG A 539 -41.02 20.66 3.23
CA ARG A 539 -41.99 21.58 2.61
C ARG A 539 -43.28 20.91 2.19
N LEU A 540 -43.22 19.64 1.78
CA LEU A 540 -44.40 18.86 1.41
C LEU A 540 -45.18 18.42 2.65
N LEU A 541 -44.52 18.13 3.77
CA LEU A 541 -45.16 17.71 5.04
C LEU A 541 -46.30 18.63 5.55
N PRO A 542 -46.17 19.98 5.55
CA PRO A 542 -47.23 20.87 6.03
C PRO A 542 -48.44 21.00 5.09
N ILE A 543 -48.36 20.54 3.83
CA ILE A 543 -49.46 20.65 2.86
C ILE A 543 -50.62 19.68 3.21
N PRO A 544 -50.40 18.36 3.40
CA PRO A 544 -51.46 17.45 3.79
C PRO A 544 -51.96 17.73 5.21
N LEU A 545 -51.10 18.17 6.14
CA LEU A 545 -51.51 18.57 7.49
C LEU A 545 -52.43 19.80 7.48
N ARG A 546 -52.19 20.77 6.60
CA ARG A 546 -53.11 21.91 6.41
C ARG A 546 -54.41 21.49 5.73
N ALA A 547 -54.37 20.56 4.80
CA ALA A 547 -55.57 20.01 4.17
C ALA A 547 -56.47 19.30 5.20
N LEU A 548 -55.88 18.46 6.05
CA LEU A 548 -56.57 17.79 7.16
C LEU A 548 -57.13 18.80 8.18
N HIS A 549 -56.36 19.83 8.53
CA HIS A 549 -56.83 20.88 9.44
C HIS A 549 -58.00 21.68 8.84
N HIS A 550 -57.94 22.07 7.56
CA HIS A 550 -59.05 22.75 6.88
C HIS A 550 -60.31 21.87 6.74
N MET A 551 -60.14 20.56 6.58
CA MET A 551 -61.25 19.60 6.57
C MET A 551 -61.87 19.43 7.97
N SER A 552 -61.08 19.53 9.04
CA SER A 552 -61.60 19.47 10.42
C SER A 552 -62.34 20.74 10.84
N VAL A 553 -61.84 21.93 10.47
CA VAL A 553 -62.47 23.22 10.80
C VAL A 553 -63.79 23.44 10.03
N ARG A 554 -63.97 22.77 8.89
CA ARG A 554 -65.26 22.78 8.15
C ARG A 554 -66.33 21.89 8.78
N ARG A 555 -66.02 21.04 9.77
CA ARG A 555 -66.98 20.13 10.41
C ARG A 555 -67.48 20.55 11.78
N THR A 556 -66.94 21.62 12.39
CA THR A 556 -67.42 22.17 13.67
C THR A 556 -68.31 23.40 13.51
N GLY A 557 -68.98 23.53 12.36
CA GLY A 557 -69.94 24.60 12.05
C GLY A 557 -71.37 24.12 11.84
N PHE A 558 -71.75 22.95 12.38
CA PHE A 558 -73.14 22.51 12.49
C PHE A 558 -73.34 21.82 13.84
N GLY A 559 -74.01 22.53 14.74
CA GLY A 559 -74.33 22.11 16.10
C GLY A 559 -74.92 23.27 16.89
N ASN A 560 -76.08 23.76 16.41
CA ASN A 560 -77.15 24.21 17.30
C ASN A 560 -77.79 22.97 17.91
#